data_AF-A0A1Y1SFU6-F1
#
_entry.id   AF-A0A1Y1SFU6-F1
#
_cell.length_a   1.000
_cell.length_b   1.000
_cell.length_c   1.000
_cell.angle_alpha   90.00
_cell.angle_beta   90.00
_cell.angle_gamma   90.00
#
_symmetry.space_group_name_H-M   'P 1'
#
loop_
_entity.id
_entity.type
_entity.pdbx_description
1 polymer ?
#
loop_
_entity_poly.entity_id
_entity_poly.type
_entity_poly.pdbx_seq_one_letter_code
_entity_poly.pdbx_strand_id
1 'polypeptide(L)'
;MRHSWGVILLLSVFSVASADARECNGSSRGANGQLVIAGDSEQRVFKVLGQPTRVVPRQNRYGAYAGEDWIYYVDGYNPKTVRVWVDGGTARSVCETLD
;
A
#
# COMPACT_ATOMS: atom_id res chain seq x y z
N MET A 1 -2.00 56.20 25.40
CA MET A 1 -2.36 55.52 24.14
C MET A 1 -1.19 54.66 23.68
N ARG A 2 -1.52 53.51 23.04
CA ARG A 2 -0.67 52.47 22.43
C ARG A 2 -0.34 51.27 23.30
N HIS A 3 -1.31 50.35 23.34
CA HIS A 3 -1.08 48.94 23.59
C HIS A 3 -0.32 48.33 22.40
N SER A 4 0.83 47.71 22.66
CA SER A 4 1.54 46.91 21.67
C SER A 4 0.89 45.53 21.59
N TRP A 5 0.20 45.25 20.49
CA TRP A 5 -0.29 43.92 20.12
C TRP A 5 0.49 43.54 18.86
N GLY A 6 1.21 42.42 18.89
CA GLY A 6 2.15 42.07 17.83
C GLY A 6 2.40 40.58 17.69
N VAL A 7 1.36 39.88 17.24
CA VAL A 7 1.39 38.69 16.37
C VAL A 7 2.35 37.56 16.74
N ILE A 8 1.83 36.55 17.44
CA ILE A 8 2.42 35.21 17.49
C ILE A 8 2.09 34.51 16.16
N LEU A 9 3.08 34.41 15.27
CA LEU A 9 3.01 33.57 14.07
C LEU A 9 3.16 32.11 14.48
N LEU A 10 2.02 31.43 14.70
CA LEU A 10 1.97 29.98 14.81
C LEU A 10 2.16 29.39 13.41
N LEU A 11 3.39 29.01 13.09
CA LEU A 11 3.71 28.12 11.98
C LEU A 11 3.11 26.74 12.30
N SER A 12 1.89 26.50 11.82
CA SER A 12 1.28 25.18 11.79
C SER A 12 2.08 24.30 10.83
N VAL A 13 2.97 23.49 11.42
CA VAL A 13 3.65 22.42 10.71
C VAL A 13 2.60 21.36 10.42
N PHE A 14 2.01 21.38 9.22
CA PHE A 14 1.29 20.22 8.70
C PHE A 14 2.35 19.14 8.47
N SER A 15 2.57 18.30 9.48
CA SER A 15 3.23 17.02 9.28
C SER A 15 2.35 16.20 8.36
N VAL A 16 2.59 16.30 7.06
CA VAL A 16 2.18 15.28 6.11
C VAL A 16 2.93 14.04 6.57
N ALA A 17 2.23 13.13 7.25
CA ALA A 17 2.73 11.79 7.45
C ALA A 17 2.92 11.23 6.03
N SER A 18 4.16 11.28 5.54
CA SER A 18 4.57 10.43 4.44
C SER A 18 4.24 9.03 4.92
N ALA A 19 3.21 8.43 4.33
CA ALA A 19 3.01 7.00 4.41
C ALA A 19 4.21 6.42 3.67
N ASP A 20 5.34 6.32 4.38
CA ASP A 20 6.48 5.55 3.96
C ASP A 20 5.90 4.21 3.57
N ALA A 21 5.93 3.90 2.28
CA ALA A 21 5.61 2.58 1.78
C ALA A 21 6.67 1.66 2.37
N ARG A 22 6.48 1.26 3.63
CA ARG A 22 7.27 0.22 4.27
C ARG A 22 7.18 -0.96 3.31
N GLU A 23 8.32 -1.34 2.73
CA GLU A 23 8.42 -2.59 2.01
C GLU A 23 8.12 -3.69 3.03
N CYS A 24 6.86 -4.11 3.02
CA CYS A 24 6.36 -5.17 3.84
C CYS A 24 6.88 -6.49 3.27
N ASN A 25 7.62 -7.24 4.09
CA ASN A 25 7.97 -8.62 3.78
C ASN A 25 6.95 -9.55 4.45
N GLY A 26 5.71 -9.46 3.98
CA GLY A 26 4.58 -10.21 4.52
C GLY A 26 4.16 -11.38 3.65
N SER A 27 3.05 -11.98 4.06
CA SER A 27 2.32 -12.97 3.28
C SER A 27 0.83 -12.69 3.43
N SER A 28 0.02 -13.13 2.48
CA SER A 28 -1.43 -13.09 2.63
C SER A 28 -2.07 -14.39 2.19
N ARG A 29 -3.09 -14.82 2.94
CA ARG A 29 -3.86 -16.04 2.67
C ARG A 29 -5.08 -15.71 1.82
N GLY A 30 -5.21 -16.41 0.70
CA GLY A 30 -6.39 -16.36 -0.17
C GLY A 30 -7.54 -17.23 0.35
N ALA A 31 -8.71 -17.12 -0.29
CA ALA A 31 -9.92 -17.84 0.10
C ALA A 31 -9.77 -19.37 0.00
N ASN A 32 -8.87 -19.85 -0.86
CA ASN A 32 -8.54 -21.26 -1.00
C ASN A 32 -7.57 -21.78 0.08
N GLY A 33 -7.22 -20.95 1.07
CA GLY A 33 -6.31 -21.30 2.16
C GLY A 33 -4.82 -21.26 1.79
N GLN A 34 -4.45 -20.99 0.54
CA GLN A 34 -3.05 -20.89 0.11
C GLN A 34 -2.49 -19.50 0.42
N LEU A 35 -1.16 -19.43 0.57
CA LEU A 35 -0.42 -18.19 0.81
C LEU A 35 0.21 -17.65 -0.47
N VAL A 36 0.21 -16.32 -0.57
CA VAL A 36 1.04 -15.53 -1.48
C VAL A 36 2.15 -14.86 -0.69
N ILE A 37 3.36 -14.90 -1.22
CA ILE A 37 4.56 -14.26 -0.66
C ILE A 37 5.31 -13.46 -1.73
N ALA A 38 6.25 -12.61 -1.30
CA ALA A 38 7.19 -11.98 -2.22
C ALA A 38 7.99 -13.05 -3.00
N GLY A 39 8.19 -12.82 -4.29
CA GLY A 39 8.82 -13.75 -5.24
C GLY A 39 7.83 -14.64 -6.00
N ASP A 40 6.56 -14.72 -5.59
CA ASP A 40 5.54 -15.43 -6.37
C ASP A 40 5.29 -14.73 -7.71
N SER A 41 5.01 -15.52 -8.75
CA SER A 41 4.61 -14.96 -10.05
C SER A 41 3.23 -14.30 -9.97
N GLU A 42 2.99 -13.29 -10.81
CA GLU A 42 1.70 -12.61 -10.91
C GLU A 42 0.53 -13.60 -11.13
N GLN A 43 0.76 -14.68 -11.88
CA GLN A 43 -0.20 -15.74 -12.15
C GLN A 43 -0.58 -16.49 -10.88
N ARG A 44 0.39 -16.72 -9.98
CA ARG A 44 0.16 -17.32 -8.67
C ARG A 44 -0.59 -16.37 -7.76
N VAL A 45 -0.24 -15.08 -7.74
CA VAL A 45 -1.00 -14.05 -7.01
C VAL A 45 -2.46 -14.08 -7.45
N PHE A 46 -2.71 -14.03 -8.76
CA PHE A 46 -4.05 -14.03 -9.33
C PHE A 46 -4.82 -15.33 -9.03
N LYS A 47 -4.14 -16.49 -9.07
CA LYS A 47 -4.75 -17.78 -8.73
C LYS A 47 -5.19 -17.87 -7.27
N VAL A 48 -4.42 -17.29 -6.35
CA VAL A 48 -4.66 -17.43 -4.90
C VAL A 48 -5.56 -16.32 -4.36
N LEU A 49 -5.32 -15.08 -4.74
CA LEU A 49 -6.06 -13.91 -4.26
C LEU A 49 -7.21 -13.48 -5.20
N GLY A 50 -7.24 -14.02 -6.42
CA GLY A 50 -8.22 -13.62 -7.43
C GLY A 50 -7.88 -12.30 -8.11
N GLN A 51 -8.91 -11.69 -8.69
CA GLN A 51 -8.79 -10.39 -9.35
C GLN A 51 -8.63 -9.28 -8.29
N PRO A 52 -7.64 -8.39 -8.45
CA PRO A 52 -7.50 -7.24 -7.55
C PRO A 52 -8.70 -6.32 -7.65
N THR A 53 -9.14 -5.78 -6.51
CA THR A 53 -10.21 -4.79 -6.45
C THR A 53 -9.79 -3.49 -7.13
N ARG A 54 -8.51 -3.13 -7.01
CA ARG A 54 -7.93 -1.95 -7.66
C ARG A 54 -6.50 -2.21 -8.09
N VAL A 55 -6.13 -1.69 -9.26
CA VAL A 55 -4.75 -1.66 -9.75
C VAL A 55 -4.30 -0.21 -9.83
N VAL A 56 -3.13 0.11 -9.27
CA VAL A 56 -2.56 1.46 -9.26
C VAL A 56 -1.15 1.40 -9.83
N PRO A 57 -0.83 2.12 -10.92
CA PRO A 57 0.54 2.20 -11.41
C PRO A 57 1.47 2.78 -10.33
N ARG A 58 2.55 2.07 -10.04
CA ARG A 58 3.60 2.56 -9.15
C ARG A 58 4.64 3.29 -9.98
N GLN A 59 5.06 4.46 -9.52
CA GLN A 59 6.14 5.24 -10.11
C GLN A 59 7.31 5.34 -9.14
N ASN A 60 8.52 5.36 -9.67
CA ASN A 60 9.69 5.67 -8.87
C ASN A 60 9.80 7.19 -8.60
N ARG A 61 10.83 7.59 -7.83
CA ARG A 61 11.07 9.02 -7.49
C ARG A 61 11.26 9.95 -8.69
N TYR A 62 11.46 9.40 -9.89
CA TYR A 62 11.65 10.13 -11.13
C TYR A 62 10.39 10.15 -12.00
N GLY A 63 9.26 9.61 -11.52
CA GLY A 63 8.01 9.49 -12.27
C GLY A 63 7.99 8.35 -13.29
N ALA A 64 9.06 7.55 -13.40
CA ALA A 64 9.08 6.42 -14.31
C ALA A 64 8.29 5.24 -13.74
N TYR A 65 7.65 4.48 -14.63
CA TYR A 65 6.89 3.29 -14.27
C TYR A 65 7.77 2.26 -13.55
N ALA A 66 7.26 1.74 -12.44
CA ALA A 66 7.94 0.81 -11.54
C ALA A 66 7.02 -0.36 -11.15
N GLY A 67 6.13 -0.78 -12.04
CA GLY A 67 5.14 -1.83 -11.80
C GLY A 67 3.81 -1.29 -11.28
N GLU A 68 3.06 -2.14 -10.59
CA GLU A 68 1.69 -1.86 -10.15
C GLU A 68 1.47 -2.29 -8.70
N ASP A 69 0.71 -1.50 -7.95
CA ASP A 69 0.12 -1.93 -6.69
C ASP A 69 -1.25 -2.55 -6.98
N TRP A 70 -1.37 -3.85 -6.74
CA TRP A 70 -2.62 -4.60 -6.76
C TRP A 70 -3.22 -4.60 -5.36
N ILE A 71 -4.41 -4.02 -5.22
CA ILE A 71 -5.08 -3.81 -3.94
C ILE A 71 -6.32 -4.67 -3.87
N TYR A 72 -6.44 -5.42 -2.79
CA TYR A 72 -7.56 -6.29 -2.47
C TYR A 72 -8.21 -5.80 -1.18
N TYR A 73 -9.51 -5.50 -1.25
CA TYR A 73 -10.31 -5.28 -0.06
C TYR A 73 -11.03 -6.59 0.25
N VAL A 74 -10.68 -7.18 1.38
CA VAL A 74 -11.28 -8.42 1.87
C VAL A 74 -12.20 -8.05 3.01
N ASP A 75 -13.50 -8.17 2.77
CA ASP A 75 -14.54 -7.95 3.77
C ASP A 75 -14.88 -9.24 4.53
N GLY A 76 -15.58 -9.11 5.66
CA GLY A 76 -16.10 -10.25 6.42
C GLY A 76 -15.73 -10.21 7.89
N TYR A 77 -15.57 -11.40 8.51
CA TYR A 77 -15.30 -11.51 9.95
C TYR A 77 -13.93 -10.93 10.37
N ASN A 78 -12.94 -10.97 9.48
CA ASN A 78 -11.63 -10.35 9.67
C ASN A 78 -11.33 -9.46 8.45
N PRO A 79 -11.88 -8.24 8.40
CA PRO A 79 -11.67 -7.36 7.28
C PRO A 79 -10.18 -6.97 7.19
N LYS A 80 -9.69 -6.90 5.97
CA LYS A 80 -8.29 -6.56 5.72
C LYS A 80 -8.09 -5.98 4.33
N THR A 81 -7.08 -5.15 4.21
CA THR A 81 -6.52 -4.71 2.93
C THR A 81 -5.24 -5.47 2.64
N VAL A 82 -5.17 -6.08 1.46
CA VAL A 82 -3.94 -6.69 0.95
C VAL A 82 -3.41 -5.83 -0.19
N ARG A 83 -2.14 -5.44 -0.12
CA ARG A 83 -1.44 -4.74 -1.21
C ARG A 83 -0.29 -5.60 -1.71
N VAL A 84 -0.31 -5.92 -2.99
CA VAL A 84 0.77 -6.65 -3.65
C VAL A 84 1.41 -5.73 -4.67
N TRP A 85 2.70 -5.42 -4.52
CA TRP A 85 3.44 -4.73 -5.58
C TRP A 85 3.92 -5.76 -6.59
N VAL A 86 3.47 -5.66 -7.84
CA VAL A 86 3.88 -6.50 -8.95
C VAL A 86 4.78 -5.71 -9.89
N ASP A 87 5.95 -6.24 -10.21
CA ASP A 87 6.89 -5.67 -11.18
C ASP A 87 7.58 -6.80 -11.95
N GLY A 88 7.67 -6.66 -13.28
CA GLY A 88 8.25 -7.69 -14.14
C GLY A 88 7.59 -9.07 -14.02
N GLY A 89 6.27 -9.12 -13.77
CA GLY A 89 5.50 -10.36 -13.61
C GLY A 89 5.72 -11.08 -12.28
N THR A 90 6.35 -10.43 -11.30
CA THR A 90 6.66 -11.01 -9.97
C THR A 90 6.15 -10.11 -8.85
N ALA A 91 5.59 -10.69 -7.80
CA ALA A 91 5.26 -9.99 -6.56
C ALA A 91 6.55 -9.58 -5.84
N ARG A 92 6.83 -8.27 -5.79
CA ARG A 92 7.98 -7.71 -5.07
C ARG A 92 7.73 -7.58 -3.58
N SER A 93 6.49 -7.29 -3.19
CA SER A 93 6.08 -7.23 -1.79
C SER A 93 4.62 -7.61 -1.61
N VAL A 94 4.28 -8.08 -0.41
CA VAL A 94 2.92 -8.43 0.01
C VAL A 94 2.66 -7.83 1.39
N CYS A 95 1.77 -6.84 1.43
CA CYS A 95 1.37 -6.18 2.67
C CYS A 95 -0.04 -6.63 3.02
N GLU A 96 -0.24 -7.04 4.26
CA GLU A 96 -1.56 -7.22 4.85
C GLU A 96 -1.75 -6.18 5.95
N THR A 97 -2.87 -5.48 5.93
CA THR A 97 -3.26 -4.51 6.95
C THR A 97 -4.67 -4.86 7.40
N LEU A 98 -4.83 -5.17 8.68
CA LEU A 98 -6.15 -5.41 9.25
C LEU A 98 -6.91 -4.07 9.35
N ASP A 99 -8.19 -4.10 9.02
CA ASP A 99 -9.09 -2.94 9.11
C ASP A 99 -9.87 -2.94 10.43
#